data_AF-A0A4R0QTX2-F1
#
_entry.id   AF-A0A4R0QTX2-F1
#
_cell.length_a   1.000
_cell.length_b   1.000
_cell.length_c   1.000
_cell.angle_alpha   90.00
_cell.angle_beta   90.00
_cell.angle_gamma   90.00
#
_symmetry.space_group_name_H-M   'P 1'
#
loop_
_entity.id
_entity.type
_entity.pdbx_description
1 polymer ?
#
loop_
_entity_poly.entity_id
_entity_poly.type
_entity_poly.pdbx_seq_one_letter_code
_entity_poly.pdbx_strand_id
1 'polypeptide(L)'
;MPKSQPHHIQPIWPSLTTVVILIVCSVLAWFGFVDIATYLIAAYALVMGIARVILRDKSPWKVRSVIFDSIISFGLAIGLVVTYISIILI
;
A
#
# COMPACT_ATOMS: atom_id res chain seq x y z
N MET A 1 -22.45 -8.33 21.77
CA MET A 1 -22.83 -6.95 21.38
C MET A 1 -21.56 -6.19 21.03
N PRO A 2 -21.23 -5.94 19.74
CA PRO A 2 -19.99 -5.26 19.40
C PRO A 2 -20.11 -3.78 19.77
N LYS A 3 -19.17 -3.29 20.58
CA LYS A 3 -19.13 -1.92 21.11
C LYS A 3 -19.08 -0.91 19.94
N SER A 4 -20.07 -0.03 19.88
CA SER A 4 -20.06 1.15 19.01
C SER A 4 -18.94 2.09 19.43
N GLN A 5 -17.84 2.09 18.68
CA GLN A 5 -16.75 3.04 18.90
C GLN A 5 -17.21 4.46 18.51
N PRO A 6 -16.79 5.50 19.24
CA PRO A 6 -17.21 6.88 18.97
C PRO A 6 -16.81 7.32 17.55
N HIS A 7 -17.77 7.95 16.88
CA HIS A 7 -17.84 8.37 15.47
C HIS A 7 -16.81 9.48 15.09
N HIS A 8 -15.57 9.42 15.58
CA HIS A 8 -14.57 10.44 15.25
C HIS A 8 -13.13 9.94 15.13
N ILE A 9 -12.81 8.76 15.68
CA ILE A 9 -11.48 8.18 15.52
C ILE A 9 -11.52 7.28 14.28
N GLN A 10 -11.11 7.85 13.15
CA GLN A 10 -10.65 7.08 12.00
C GLN A 10 -9.65 6.01 12.50
N PRO A 11 -9.86 4.70 12.28
CA PRO A 11 -8.90 3.69 12.72
C PRO A 11 -7.55 3.94 12.11
N ILE A 12 -6.60 4.05 13.02
CA ILE A 12 -5.18 4.31 12.78
C ILE A 12 -4.49 3.03 12.25
N TRP A 13 -5.14 1.88 12.43
CA TRP A 13 -4.60 0.56 12.09
C TRP A 13 -4.08 0.46 10.65
N PRO A 14 -4.79 0.92 9.59
CA PRO A 14 -4.29 0.71 8.25
C PRO A 14 -3.15 1.69 7.87
N SER A 15 -3.06 2.87 8.49
CA SER A 15 -1.94 3.80 8.23
C SER A 15 -0.69 3.31 8.93
N LEU A 16 -0.86 2.74 10.13
CA LEU A 16 0.20 2.05 10.85
C LEU A 16 0.76 0.86 10.06
N THR A 17 -0.08 -0.01 9.46
CA THR A 17 0.41 -1.14 8.66
C THR A 17 1.25 -0.70 7.47
N THR A 18 0.85 0.42 6.82
CA THR A 18 1.57 0.98 5.68
C THR A 18 2.95 1.47 6.08
N VAL A 19 3.04 2.24 7.18
CA VAL A 19 4.32 2.73 7.69
C VAL A 19 5.24 1.58 8.09
N VAL A 20 4.72 0.55 8.76
CA VAL A 20 5.51 -0.62 9.17
C VAL A 20 6.11 -1.33 7.95
N ILE A 21 5.31 -1.56 6.90
CA ILE A 21 5.79 -2.23 5.69
C ILE A 21 6.83 -1.39 4.95
N LEU A 22 6.66 -0.07 4.88
CA LEU A 22 7.67 0.81 4.29
C LEU A 22 9.01 0.75 5.05
N ILE A 23 8.96 0.70 6.38
CA ILE A 23 10.17 0.54 7.21
C ILE A 23 10.84 -0.80 6.91
N VAL A 24 10.07 -1.90 6.86
CA VAL A 24 10.61 -3.24 6.54
C VAL A 24 11.24 -3.27 5.15
N CYS A 25 10.57 -2.72 4.13
CA CYS A 25 11.12 -2.62 2.78
C CYS A 25 12.40 -1.79 2.74
N SER A 26 12.44 -0.66 3.46
CA SER A 26 13.61 0.21 3.50
C SER A 26 14.81 -0.48 4.17
N VAL A 27 14.58 -1.25 5.23
CA VAL A 27 15.62 -2.07 5.86
C VAL A 27 16.11 -3.17 4.93
N LEU A 28 15.21 -3.89 4.25
CA LEU A 28 15.58 -4.93 3.27
C LEU A 28 16.42 -4.36 2.12
N ALA A 29 16.04 -3.19 1.61
CA ALA A 29 16.80 -2.49 0.58
C ALA A 29 18.20 -2.07 1.06
N TRP A 30 18.32 -1.64 2.32
CA TRP A 30 19.61 -1.30 2.94
C TRP A 30 20.58 -2.49 2.99
N PHE A 31 20.07 -3.71 3.17
CA PHE A 31 20.86 -4.94 3.15
C PHE A 31 21.17 -5.47 1.74
N GLY A 32 20.78 -4.75 0.67
CA GLY A 32 21.05 -5.15 -0.72
C GLY A 32 19.99 -6.08 -1.32
N PHE A 33 18.93 -6.43 -0.58
CA PHE A 33 17.81 -7.23 -1.09
C PHE A 33 16.75 -6.36 -1.79
N VAL A 34 17.21 -5.53 -2.74
CA VAL A 34 16.37 -4.52 -3.41
C VAL A 34 15.25 -5.18 -4.22
N ASP A 35 15.51 -6.31 -4.87
CA ASP A 35 14.50 -7.05 -5.65
C ASP A 35 13.35 -7.53 -4.75
N ILE A 36 13.68 -8.11 -3.59
CA ILE A 36 12.70 -8.63 -2.63
C ILE A 36 11.88 -7.48 -2.03
N ALA A 37 12.52 -6.37 -1.67
CA ALA A 37 11.82 -5.18 -1.17
C ALA A 37 10.85 -4.60 -2.21
N THR A 38 11.25 -4.60 -3.48
CA THR A 38 10.48 -4.17 -4.64
C THR A 38 9.24 -5.04 -4.85
N TYR A 39 9.39 -6.37 -4.82
CA TYR A 39 8.24 -7.28 -4.92
C TYR A 39 7.28 -7.13 -3.74
N LEU A 40 7.80 -6.96 -2.52
CA LEU A 40 6.99 -6.83 -1.32
C LEU A 40 6.13 -5.55 -1.34
N ILE A 41 6.74 -4.41 -1.69
CA ILE A 41 6.02 -3.14 -1.74
C ILE A 41 4.99 -3.10 -2.88
N ALA A 42 5.30 -3.72 -4.03
CA ALA A 42 4.37 -3.85 -5.14
C ALA A 42 3.15 -4.72 -4.79
N ALA A 43 3.39 -5.89 -4.17
CA ALA A 43 2.31 -6.76 -3.70
C ALA A 43 1.44 -6.07 -2.66
N TYR A 44 2.05 -5.36 -1.70
CA TYR A 44 1.33 -4.60 -0.69
C TYR A 44 0.48 -3.48 -1.28
N ALA A 45 1.04 -2.70 -2.21
CA ALA A 45 0.32 -1.62 -2.90
C ALA A 45 -0.89 -2.15 -3.68
N LEU A 46 -0.75 -3.30 -4.34
CA LEU A 46 -1.83 -3.95 -5.08
C LEU A 46 -2.96 -4.43 -4.15
N VAL A 47 -2.63 -5.12 -3.06
CA VAL A 47 -3.62 -5.59 -2.08
C VAL A 47 -4.33 -4.40 -1.42
N MET A 48 -3.61 -3.35 -1.07
CA MET A 48 -4.21 -2.12 -0.52
C MET A 48 -5.10 -1.40 -1.53
N GLY A 49 -4.69 -1.30 -2.79
CA GLY A 49 -5.50 -0.74 -3.87
C GLY A 49 -6.82 -1.50 -4.06
N ILE A 50 -6.77 -2.84 -4.07
CA ILE A 50 -7.97 -3.69 -4.18
C ILE A 50 -8.87 -3.54 -2.95
N ALA A 51 -8.30 -3.60 -1.74
CA ALA A 51 -9.05 -3.45 -0.50
C ALA A 51 -9.80 -2.10 -0.44
N ARG A 52 -9.17 -1.02 -0.93
CA ARG A 52 -9.79 0.32 -1.03
C ARG A 52 -10.95 0.37 -2.04
N VAL A 53 -10.84 -0.32 -3.17
CA VAL A 53 -11.94 -0.41 -4.15
C VAL A 53 -13.12 -1.19 -3.60
N ILE A 54 -12.88 -2.27 -2.83
CA ILE A 54 -13.93 -3.11 -2.25
C ILE A 54 -14.61 -2.42 -1.05
N LEU A 55 -13.86 -1.74 -0.20
CA LEU A 55 -14.36 -1.16 1.07
C LEU A 55 -14.98 0.24 0.94
N ARG A 56 -15.05 0.82 -0.27
CA ARG A 56 -15.59 2.15 -0.66
C ARG A 56 -16.34 2.93 0.44
N ASP A 57 -17.49 2.44 0.92
CA ASP A 57 -18.40 3.17 1.83
C ASP A 57 -18.20 2.96 3.34
N LYS A 58 -17.43 1.94 3.76
CA LYS A 58 -17.07 1.71 5.18
C LYS A 58 -15.57 1.82 5.43
N SER A 59 -14.83 2.35 4.45
CA SER A 59 -13.41 2.61 4.59
C SER A 59 -13.20 3.51 5.81
N PRO A 60 -12.56 3.00 6.86
CA PRO A 60 -12.46 3.75 8.09
C PRO A 60 -11.23 4.70 8.04
N TRP A 61 -10.69 4.88 6.84
CA TRP A 61 -9.74 5.92 6.45
C TRP A 61 -10.48 7.12 5.86
N LYS A 62 -10.42 8.26 6.55
CA LYS A 62 -10.94 9.53 6.03
C LYS A 62 -9.83 10.25 5.26
N VAL A 63 -9.68 9.92 3.97
CA VAL A 63 -8.77 10.62 3.04
C VAL A 63 -9.54 11.03 1.77
N ARG A 64 -9.24 12.22 1.26
CA ARG A 64 -10.02 13.08 0.34
C ARG A 64 -10.42 12.49 -1.03
N SER A 65 -9.92 11.32 -1.45
CA SER A 65 -10.46 10.57 -2.61
C SER A 65 -9.86 9.17 -2.66
N VAL A 66 -10.66 8.15 -2.38
CA VAL A 66 -10.28 6.72 -2.47
C VAL A 66 -9.78 6.36 -3.87
N ILE A 67 -10.32 7.02 -4.89
CA ILE A 67 -9.99 6.79 -6.29
C ILE A 67 -8.56 7.28 -6.60
N PHE A 68 -8.19 8.46 -6.12
CA PHE A 68 -6.85 9.03 -6.36
C PHE A 68 -5.74 8.15 -5.78
N ASP A 69 -5.89 7.71 -4.52
CA ASP A 69 -4.90 6.85 -3.84
C ASP A 69 -4.80 5.47 -4.52
N SER A 70 -5.93 4.94 -5.02
CA SER A 70 -5.93 3.69 -5.78
C SER A 70 -5.17 3.83 -7.10
N ILE A 71 -5.38 4.92 -7.86
CA ILE A 71 -4.66 5.19 -9.12
C ILE A 71 -3.15 5.25 -8.87
N ILE A 72 -2.70 5.94 -7.82
CA ILE A 72 -1.27 6.02 -7.47
C ILE A 72 -0.74 4.63 -7.13
N SER A 73 -1.46 3.83 -6.34
CA SER A 73 -1.01 2.47 -5.98
C SER A 73 -0.87 1.54 -7.18
N PHE A 74 -1.81 1.58 -8.13
CA PHE A 74 -1.72 0.80 -9.37
C PHE A 74 -0.60 1.31 -10.28
N GLY A 75 -0.46 2.62 -10.42
CA GLY A 75 0.63 3.22 -11.20
C GLY A 75 2.01 2.86 -10.65
N LEU A 76 2.16 2.85 -9.33
CA LEU A 76 3.41 2.49 -8.66
C LEU A 76 3.71 0.99 -8.81
N ALA A 77 2.71 0.13 -8.69
CA ALA A 77 2.87 -1.32 -8.91
C ALA A 77 3.27 -1.64 -10.36
N ILE A 78 2.57 -1.06 -11.35
CA ILE A 78 2.87 -1.27 -12.77
C ILE A 78 4.23 -0.67 -13.11
N GLY A 79 4.50 0.55 -12.64
CA GLY A 79 5.78 1.23 -12.87
C GLY A 79 6.97 0.41 -12.37
N LEU A 80 6.88 -0.17 -11.17
CA LEU A 80 7.93 -1.04 -10.63
C LEU A 80 8.20 -2.25 -11.51
N VAL A 81 7.15 -2.93 -11.98
CA VAL A 81 7.28 -4.09 -12.86
C VAL A 81 7.96 -3.70 -14.18
N VAL A 82 7.54 -2.58 -14.78
CA VAL A 82 8.12 -2.07 -16.03
C VAL A 82 9.60 -1.72 -15.85
N THR A 83 9.95 -1.00 -14.78
CA THR A 83 11.35 -0.65 -14.49
C THR A 83 12.21 -1.89 -14.28
N TYR A 84 11.71 -2.91 -13.57
CA TYR A 84 12.42 -4.17 -13.39
C TYR A 84 12.67 -4.89 -14.71
N ILE A 85 11.65 -4.96 -15.57
CA ILE A 85 11.79 -5.54 -16.92
C ILE A 85 12.81 -4.75 -17.75
N SER A 86 12.79 -3.41 -17.68
CA SER A 86 13.78 -2.57 -18.38
C SER A 86 15.20 -2.81 -17.92
N ILE A 87 15.43 -3.07 -16.63
CA ILE A 87 16.77 -3.40 -16.09
C ILE A 87 17.23 -4.77 -16.57
N ILE A 88 16.33 -5.76 -16.66
CA ILE A 88 16.67 -7.11 -17.15
C ILE A 88 16.95 -7.13 -18.66
N LEU A 89 16.25 -6.30 -19.42
CA LEU A 89 16.29 -6.33 -20.87
C LEU A 89 17.46 -5.54 -21.47
N ILE A 90 18.14 -4.72 -20.66
CA ILE A 90 19.37 -3.99 -20.97
C ILE A 90 20.59 -4.82 -20.58
#